data_AF-A0A7C1F349-F1
#
_entry.id   AF-A0A7C1F349-F1
#
_cell.length_a   1.000
_cell.length_b   1.000
_cell.length_c   1.000
_cell.angle_alpha   90.00
_cell.angle_beta   90.00
_cell.angle_gamma   90.00
#
_symmetry.space_group_name_H-M   'P 1'
#
loop_
_entity.id
_entity.type
_entity.pdbx_description
1 polymer ?
#
loop_
_entity_poly.entity_id
_entity_poly.type
_entity_poly.pdbx_seq_one_letter_code
_entity_poly.pdbx_strand_id
1 'polypeptide(L)'
;MVFPKDPGPPDYSAYLCSPAELKASYDRCRALRVPPELDKPQQILPKTLLDPRLAKNAFLLTAAGQVITPRHYAGPQKDHIYILCDPELVTLKIFAAPEILVAAEEVGVKPGTVFTEASCGTNALALAREHQRLLAIRGEQHYCKLFKDWWCVASPVKDP
;
A
#
# COMPACT_ATOMS: atom_id res chain seq x y z
N MET A 1 3.01 -25.30 39.27
CA MET A 1 2.38 -24.76 38.05
C MET A 1 3.47 -24.09 37.24
N VAL A 2 3.89 -24.71 36.13
CA VAL A 2 4.94 -24.14 35.26
C VAL A 2 4.22 -23.21 34.29
N PHE A 3 4.41 -21.91 34.44
CA PHE A 3 3.93 -20.96 33.44
C PHE A 3 4.72 -21.19 32.15
N PRO A 4 4.07 -21.26 30.97
CA PRO A 4 4.79 -21.29 29.70
C PRO A 4 5.69 -20.06 29.64
N LYS A 5 6.96 -20.25 29.23
CA LYS A 5 7.82 -19.11 28.92
C LYS A 5 7.13 -18.29 27.83
N ASP A 6 7.08 -16.97 28.03
CA ASP A 6 6.70 -16.01 27.01
C ASP A 6 7.45 -16.36 25.71
N PRO A 7 6.74 -16.66 24.60
CA PRO A 7 7.37 -17.06 23.33
C PRO A 7 8.23 -15.94 22.72
N GLY A 8 8.25 -14.75 23.31
CA GLY A 8 8.88 -13.58 22.75
C GLY A 8 8.02 -12.98 21.62
N PRO A 9 8.44 -11.83 21.07
CA PRO A 9 7.73 -11.23 19.95
C PRO A 9 7.74 -12.17 18.73
N PRO A 10 6.67 -12.20 17.93
CA PRO A 10 6.66 -12.99 16.69
C PRO A 10 7.80 -12.57 15.75
N ASP A 11 8.40 -13.54 15.06
CA ASP A 11 9.39 -13.27 14.03
C ASP A 11 8.70 -12.78 12.74
N TYR A 12 8.86 -11.51 12.44
CA TYR A 12 8.31 -10.87 11.22
C TYR A 12 9.33 -10.77 10.08
N SER A 13 10.53 -11.35 10.23
CA SER A 13 11.63 -11.24 9.25
C SER A 13 11.23 -11.69 7.85
N ALA A 14 10.39 -12.73 7.75
CA ALA A 14 9.87 -13.26 6.48
C ALA A 14 9.06 -12.25 5.66
N TYR A 15 8.52 -11.21 6.31
CA TYR A 15 7.73 -10.17 5.66
C TYR A 15 8.55 -8.96 5.25
N LEU A 16 9.77 -8.80 5.76
CA LEU A 16 10.60 -7.66 5.40
C LEU A 16 11.11 -7.81 3.96
N CYS A 17 11.18 -6.68 3.25
CA CYS A 17 11.90 -6.63 1.98
C CYS A 17 13.39 -6.86 2.23
N SER A 18 13.98 -7.84 1.54
CA SER A 18 15.42 -8.07 1.60
C SER A 18 16.20 -6.95 0.89
N PRO A 19 17.49 -6.77 1.20
CA PRO A 19 18.34 -5.82 0.49
C PRO A 19 18.42 -6.08 -1.02
N ALA A 20 18.37 -7.35 -1.44
CA ALA A 20 18.42 -7.74 -2.84
C ALA A 20 17.13 -7.35 -3.59
N GLU A 21 15.96 -7.63 -3.01
CA GLU A 21 14.65 -7.23 -3.56
C GLU A 21 14.56 -5.70 -3.65
N LEU A 22 15.01 -4.99 -2.61
CA LEU A 22 15.00 -3.54 -2.59
C LEU A 22 15.92 -2.95 -3.67
N LYS A 23 17.14 -3.48 -3.81
CA LYS A 23 18.06 -3.06 -4.87
C LYS A 23 17.45 -3.28 -6.25
N ALA A 24 16.82 -4.43 -6.49
CA ALA A 24 16.19 -4.74 -7.76
C ALA A 24 15.04 -3.77 -8.09
N SER A 25 14.21 -3.42 -7.09
CA SER A 25 13.18 -2.39 -7.24
C SER A 25 13.76 -1.02 -7.58
N TYR A 26 14.86 -0.63 -6.93
CA TYR A 26 15.52 0.64 -7.21
C TYR A 26 16.13 0.66 -8.62
N ASP A 27 16.68 -0.47 -9.08
CA ASP A 27 17.16 -0.63 -10.46
C ASP A 27 16.02 -0.44 -11.48
N ARG A 28 14.83 -1.02 -11.22
CA ARG A 28 13.63 -0.80 -12.05
C ARG A 28 13.17 0.66 -12.04
N CYS A 29 13.11 1.30 -10.87
CA CYS A 29 12.74 2.71 -10.76
C CYS A 29 13.69 3.63 -11.56
N ARG A 30 15.01 3.37 -11.48
CA ARG A 30 16.02 4.08 -12.28
C ARG A 30 15.83 3.85 -13.78
N ALA A 31 15.59 2.61 -14.20
CA ALA A 31 15.36 2.28 -15.61
C ALA A 31 14.11 2.99 -16.17
N LEU A 32 13.07 3.14 -15.33
CA LEU A 32 11.84 3.89 -15.63
C LEU A 32 12.00 5.41 -15.50
N ARG A 33 13.19 5.91 -15.08
CA ARG A 33 13.48 7.33 -14.85
C ARG A 33 12.55 7.99 -13.85
N VAL A 34 12.12 7.26 -12.82
CA VAL A 34 11.31 7.79 -11.74
C VAL A 34 12.14 8.81 -10.95
N PRO A 35 11.66 10.05 -10.71
CA PRO A 35 12.40 11.01 -9.88
C PRO A 35 12.35 10.65 -8.39
N PRO A 36 13.48 10.56 -7.66
CA PRO A 36 13.47 10.32 -6.21
C PRO A 36 12.77 11.41 -5.39
N GLU A 37 12.76 12.65 -5.90
CA GLU A 37 12.13 13.80 -5.25
C GLU A 37 10.61 13.86 -5.41
N LEU A 38 10.02 12.87 -6.11
CA LEU A 38 8.59 12.81 -6.34
C LEU A 38 7.83 12.82 -5.01
N ASP A 39 6.94 13.79 -4.86
CA ASP A 39 6.11 14.03 -3.66
C ASP A 39 4.60 13.81 -3.93
N LYS A 40 4.23 13.46 -5.17
CA LYS A 40 2.87 13.09 -5.60
C LYS A 40 2.92 11.97 -6.65
N PRO A 41 1.92 11.08 -6.72
CA PRO A 41 1.85 10.06 -7.78
C PRO A 41 1.86 10.68 -9.18
N GLN A 42 2.58 10.07 -10.12
CA GLN A 42 2.59 10.54 -11.51
C GLN A 42 1.32 10.19 -12.29
N GLN A 43 0.57 9.19 -11.82
CA GLN A 43 -0.63 8.73 -12.50
C GLN A 43 -1.82 8.58 -11.54
N ILE A 44 -2.91 9.26 -11.89
CA ILE A 44 -4.23 9.15 -11.24
C ILE A 44 -5.26 9.00 -12.35
N LEU A 45 -6.04 7.93 -12.34
CA LEU A 45 -7.05 7.68 -13.35
C LEU A 45 -8.26 8.62 -13.17
N PRO A 46 -8.79 9.17 -14.27
CA PRO A 46 -10.07 9.87 -14.23
C PRO A 46 -11.21 8.90 -13.93
N LYS A 47 -12.33 9.46 -13.45
CA LYS A 47 -13.53 8.70 -13.09
C LYS A 47 -14.02 7.76 -14.20
N THR A 48 -13.93 8.19 -15.47
CA THR A 48 -14.33 7.39 -16.64
C THR A 48 -13.54 6.08 -16.79
N LEU A 49 -12.29 6.02 -16.32
CA LEU A 49 -11.46 4.81 -16.32
C LEU A 49 -11.52 4.05 -15.00
N LEU A 50 -11.92 4.72 -13.91
CA LEU A 50 -12.05 4.12 -12.58
C LEU A 50 -13.38 3.39 -12.38
N ASP A 51 -14.51 3.97 -12.83
CA ASP A 51 -15.85 3.40 -12.62
C ASP A 51 -15.99 1.94 -13.07
N PRO A 52 -15.48 1.52 -14.25
CA PRO A 52 -15.55 0.11 -14.67
C PRO A 52 -14.78 -0.83 -13.75
N ARG A 53 -13.66 -0.36 -13.18
CA ARG A 53 -12.85 -1.13 -12.22
C ARG A 53 -13.57 -1.28 -10.89
N LEU A 54 -14.24 -0.22 -10.41
CA LEU A 54 -15.07 -0.29 -9.21
C LEU A 54 -16.22 -1.29 -9.39
N ALA A 55 -16.91 -1.25 -10.54
CA ALA A 55 -17.99 -2.17 -10.85
C ALA A 55 -17.51 -3.63 -10.91
N LYS A 56 -16.38 -3.88 -11.60
CA LYS A 56 -15.76 -5.22 -11.69
C LYS A 56 -15.37 -5.79 -10.32
N ASN A 57 -14.98 -4.93 -9.38
CA ASN A 57 -14.49 -5.33 -8.05
C ASN A 57 -15.51 -5.10 -6.92
N ALA A 58 -16.81 -4.94 -7.24
CA ALA A 58 -17.84 -4.59 -6.26
C ALA A 58 -17.93 -5.56 -5.07
N PHE A 59 -17.76 -6.87 -5.32
CA PHE A 59 -17.73 -7.89 -4.26
C PHE A 59 -16.55 -7.67 -3.31
N LEU A 60 -15.33 -7.53 -3.86
CA LEU A 60 -14.12 -7.28 -3.07
C LEU A 60 -14.20 -5.99 -2.26
N LEU A 61 -14.72 -4.91 -2.85
CA LEU A 61 -14.97 -3.64 -2.17
C LEU A 61 -15.92 -3.79 -0.99
N THR A 62 -16.97 -4.60 -1.14
CA THR A 62 -17.96 -4.87 -0.09
C THR A 62 -17.33 -5.67 1.05
N ALA A 63 -16.62 -6.76 0.72
CA ALA A 63 -15.93 -7.60 1.70
C ALA A 63 -14.85 -6.82 2.47
N ALA A 64 -14.01 -6.04 1.76
CA ALA A 64 -13.01 -5.18 2.39
C ALA A 64 -13.65 -4.15 3.32
N GLY A 65 -14.79 -3.56 2.91
CA GLY A 65 -15.57 -2.67 3.76
C GLY A 65 -16.02 -3.32 5.07
N GLN A 66 -16.54 -4.54 5.02
CA GLN A 66 -16.99 -5.27 6.21
C GLN A 66 -15.83 -5.62 7.17
N VAL A 67 -14.64 -5.91 6.65
CA VAL A 67 -13.48 -6.28 7.46
C VAL A 67 -12.75 -5.07 8.04
N ILE A 68 -12.57 -4.01 7.23
CA ILE A 68 -11.71 -2.87 7.58
C ILE A 68 -12.48 -1.82 8.38
N THR A 69 -13.71 -1.49 7.98
CA THR A 69 -14.49 -0.40 8.59
C THR A 69 -14.62 -0.55 10.12
N PRO A 70 -14.96 -1.73 10.68
CA PRO A 70 -15.08 -1.87 12.13
C PRO A 70 -13.75 -1.65 12.88
N ARG A 71 -12.62 -1.94 12.22
CA ARG A 71 -11.27 -1.81 12.80
C ARG A 71 -10.74 -0.38 12.69
N HIS A 72 -11.19 0.34 11.67
CA HIS A 72 -10.74 1.70 11.36
C HIS A 72 -11.34 2.77 12.30
N TYR A 73 -12.48 2.48 12.94
CA TYR A 73 -13.13 3.39 13.91
C TYR A 73 -12.89 3.04 15.40
N ALA A 74 -12.20 1.95 15.71
CA ALA A 74 -12.20 1.34 17.05
C ALA A 74 -11.06 1.77 18.00
N GLY A 75 -10.36 2.87 17.75
CA GLY A 75 -9.34 3.36 18.68
C GLY A 75 -8.66 4.66 18.26
N PRO A 76 -7.68 5.17 19.03
CA PRO A 76 -6.92 6.38 18.72
C PRO A 76 -5.96 6.22 17.52
N GLN A 77 -6.20 5.28 16.60
CA GLN A 77 -5.39 5.06 15.40
C GLN A 77 -5.65 6.16 14.36
N LYS A 78 -5.24 7.38 14.69
CA LYS A 78 -5.34 8.57 13.84
C LYS A 78 -4.30 8.60 12.72
N ASP A 79 -3.41 7.61 12.65
CA ASP A 79 -2.21 7.67 11.80
C ASP A 79 -2.14 6.54 10.76
N HIS A 80 -3.24 5.80 10.55
CA HIS A 80 -3.26 4.66 9.62
C HIS A 80 -4.11 4.93 8.38
N ILE A 81 -3.63 4.41 7.25
CA ILE A 81 -4.33 4.39 5.96
C ILE A 81 -4.36 2.96 5.43
N TYR A 82 -5.53 2.51 4.99
CA TYR A 82 -5.70 1.25 4.27
C TYR A 82 -6.05 1.55 2.83
N ILE A 83 -5.30 0.97 1.90
CA ILE A 83 -5.48 1.18 0.46
C ILE A 83 -5.83 -0.16 -0.18
N LEU A 84 -6.99 -0.23 -0.82
CA LEU A 84 -7.39 -1.37 -1.63
C LEU A 84 -7.16 -1.03 -3.11
N CYS A 85 -6.34 -1.83 -3.79
CA CYS A 85 -6.08 -1.71 -5.22
C CYS A 85 -6.58 -2.92 -5.98
N ASP A 86 -6.79 -2.73 -7.28
CA ASP A 86 -6.94 -3.84 -8.23
C ASP A 86 -5.57 -4.45 -8.62
N PRO A 87 -5.53 -5.52 -9.44
CA PRO A 87 -4.28 -6.18 -9.84
C PRO A 87 -3.28 -5.28 -10.59
N GLU A 88 -3.74 -4.18 -11.18
CA GLU A 88 -2.91 -3.21 -11.90
C GLU A 88 -2.40 -2.09 -10.97
N LEU A 89 -2.69 -2.19 -9.67
CA LEU A 89 -2.36 -1.23 -8.62
C LEU A 89 -3.12 0.09 -8.73
N VAL A 90 -4.29 0.09 -9.37
CA VAL A 90 -5.20 1.23 -9.33
C VAL A 90 -5.95 1.19 -8.01
N THR A 91 -5.87 2.27 -7.23
CA THR A 91 -6.61 2.41 -5.97
C THR A 91 -8.11 2.44 -6.23
N LEU A 92 -8.82 1.48 -5.67
CA LEU A 92 -10.27 1.38 -5.71
C LEU A 92 -10.90 2.11 -4.53
N LYS A 93 -10.34 1.95 -3.32
CA LYS A 93 -10.85 2.56 -2.10
C LYS A 93 -9.76 2.80 -1.08
N ILE A 94 -9.93 3.88 -0.31
CA ILE A 94 -9.10 4.21 0.84
C ILE A 94 -9.97 4.21 2.08
N PHE A 95 -9.46 3.63 3.17
CA PHE A 95 -10.06 3.70 4.49
C PHE A 95 -9.06 4.40 5.41
N ALA A 96 -9.43 5.57 5.91
CA ALA A 96 -8.62 6.39 6.80
C ALA A 96 -9.53 7.31 7.62
N ALA A 97 -9.01 7.89 8.71
CA ALA A 97 -9.77 8.86 9.48
C ALA A 97 -10.04 10.08 8.57
N PRO A 98 -11.15 10.82 8.74
CA PRO A 98 -11.49 11.92 7.84
C PRO A 98 -10.32 12.91 7.61
N GLU A 99 -9.59 13.26 8.67
CA GLU A 99 -8.42 14.14 8.62
C GLU A 99 -7.27 13.55 7.78
N ILE A 100 -7.05 12.23 7.84
CA ILE A 100 -6.03 11.54 7.05
C ILE A 100 -6.46 11.39 5.59
N LEU A 101 -7.75 11.21 5.32
CA LEU A 101 -8.26 11.18 3.93
C LEU A 101 -8.03 12.51 3.23
N VAL A 102 -8.25 13.64 3.92
CA VAL A 102 -7.99 14.97 3.38
C VAL A 102 -6.49 15.14 3.09
N ALA A 103 -5.62 14.83 4.06
CA ALA A 103 -4.17 14.94 3.89
C ALA A 103 -3.64 14.02 2.77
N ALA A 104 -4.15 12.79 2.67
CA ALA A 104 -3.82 11.85 1.61
C ALA A 104 -4.23 12.39 0.23
N GLU A 105 -5.42 12.98 0.12
CA GLU A 105 -5.91 13.55 -1.13
C GLU A 105 -5.08 14.77 -1.59
N GLU A 106 -4.59 15.61 -0.67
CA GLU A 106 -3.71 16.76 -0.97
C GLU A 106 -2.41 16.33 -1.66
N VAL A 107 -1.86 15.17 -1.29
CA VAL A 107 -0.68 14.55 -1.92
C VAL A 107 -1.02 13.59 -3.06
N GLY A 108 -2.30 13.51 -3.46
CA GLY A 108 -2.74 12.72 -4.61
C GLY A 108 -2.91 11.23 -4.34
N VAL A 109 -2.99 10.81 -3.07
CA VAL A 109 -3.35 9.44 -2.66
C VAL A 109 -4.86 9.38 -2.47
N LYS A 110 -5.55 8.90 -3.51
CA LYS A 110 -7.03 8.86 -3.59
C LYS A 110 -7.52 7.75 -4.52
N PRO A 111 -8.82 7.44 -4.58
CA PRO A 111 -9.34 6.53 -5.60
C PRO A 111 -8.90 6.95 -7.02
N GLY A 112 -8.39 5.99 -7.78
CA GLY A 112 -7.79 6.21 -9.10
C GLY A 112 -6.27 6.35 -9.10
N THR A 113 -5.62 6.62 -7.96
CA THR A 113 -4.14 6.66 -7.88
C THR A 113 -3.55 5.33 -8.31
N VAL A 114 -2.50 5.37 -9.14
CA VAL A 114 -1.81 4.17 -9.61
C VAL A 114 -0.52 4.00 -8.82
N PHE A 115 -0.40 2.89 -8.10
CA PHE A 115 0.72 2.61 -7.19
C PHE A 115 1.84 1.77 -7.82
N THR A 116 1.98 1.79 -9.15
CA THR A 116 3.10 1.14 -9.83
C THR A 116 4.43 1.82 -9.48
N GLU A 117 5.54 1.09 -9.64
CA GLU A 117 6.88 1.69 -9.47
C GLU A 117 7.11 2.88 -10.40
N ALA A 118 6.57 2.83 -11.63
CA ALA A 118 6.64 3.96 -12.56
C ALA A 118 5.94 5.22 -12.03
N SER A 119 4.83 5.07 -11.30
CA SER A 119 4.02 6.19 -10.83
C SER A 119 4.47 6.71 -9.47
N CYS A 120 4.88 5.82 -8.55
CA CYS A 120 5.12 6.14 -7.15
C CYS A 120 6.50 5.71 -6.62
N GLY A 121 7.35 5.12 -7.45
CA GLY A 121 8.58 4.47 -7.02
C GLY A 121 8.33 3.20 -6.20
N THR A 122 9.38 2.70 -5.57
CA THR A 122 9.31 1.54 -4.66
C THR A 122 8.32 1.79 -3.54
N ASN A 123 7.27 0.97 -3.49
CA ASN A 123 6.24 1.01 -2.45
C ASN A 123 5.75 -0.43 -2.15
N ALA A 124 5.15 -0.65 -0.97
CA ALA A 124 4.76 -1.99 -0.52
C ALA A 124 3.76 -2.66 -1.48
N LEU A 125 2.79 -1.93 -2.05
CA LEU A 125 1.79 -2.48 -2.98
C LEU A 125 2.48 -3.04 -4.25
N ALA A 126 3.41 -2.29 -4.82
CA ALA A 126 4.16 -2.73 -6.00
C ALA A 126 5.03 -3.95 -5.73
N LEU A 127 5.75 -3.95 -4.60
CA LEU A 127 6.60 -5.08 -4.22
C LEU A 127 5.80 -6.33 -3.86
N ALA A 128 4.69 -6.19 -3.15
CA ALA A 128 3.81 -7.31 -2.80
C ALA A 128 3.22 -7.95 -4.07
N ARG A 129 2.85 -7.15 -5.08
CA ARG A 129 2.44 -7.65 -6.40
C ARG A 129 3.59 -8.35 -7.13
N GLU A 130 4.79 -7.78 -7.13
CA GLU A 130 5.97 -8.37 -7.79
C GLU A 130 6.32 -9.75 -7.20
N HIS A 131 6.37 -9.83 -5.87
CA HIS A 131 6.81 -11.04 -5.15
C HIS A 131 5.67 -11.99 -4.77
N GLN A 132 4.43 -11.64 -5.07
CA GLN A 132 3.23 -12.44 -4.81
C GLN A 132 3.09 -12.91 -3.35
N ARG A 133 3.58 -12.09 -2.40
CA ARG A 133 3.61 -12.37 -0.96
C ARG A 133 3.36 -11.10 -0.14
N LEU A 134 3.04 -11.29 1.15
CA LEU A 134 3.02 -10.19 2.10
C LEU A 134 4.43 -9.61 2.24
N LEU A 135 4.53 -8.28 2.12
CA LEU A 135 5.79 -7.58 2.18
C LEU A 135 5.64 -6.24 2.91
N ALA A 136 6.65 -5.91 3.72
CA ALA A 136 6.76 -4.67 4.47
C ALA A 136 8.05 -3.90 4.09
N ILE A 137 7.89 -2.58 3.94
CA ILE A 137 8.98 -1.61 3.79
C ILE A 137 8.69 -0.37 4.64
N ARG A 138 9.71 0.42 4.92
CA ARG A 138 9.61 1.61 5.77
C ARG A 138 10.59 2.69 5.37
N GLY A 139 10.21 3.93 5.61
CA GLY A 139 11.18 5.02 5.62
C GLY A 139 11.88 5.20 4.29
N GLU A 140 13.22 5.33 4.38
CA GLU A 140 14.17 5.40 3.27
C GLU A 140 14.22 4.17 2.34
N GLN A 141 13.45 3.10 2.64
CA GLN A 141 13.23 2.00 1.69
C GLN A 141 12.23 2.37 0.58
N HIS A 142 11.47 3.44 0.76
CA HIS A 142 10.73 4.04 -0.35
C HIS A 142 11.69 4.81 -1.25
N TYR A 143 11.62 4.55 -2.55
CA TYR A 143 12.49 5.20 -3.53
C TYR A 143 12.18 6.70 -3.64
N CYS A 144 10.90 7.06 -3.58
CA CYS A 144 10.42 8.43 -3.71
C CYS A 144 10.15 9.07 -2.35
N LYS A 145 10.36 10.39 -2.26
CA LYS A 145 10.02 11.22 -1.10
C LYS A 145 8.57 11.04 -0.64
N LEU A 146 7.64 10.84 -1.58
CA LEU A 146 6.20 10.64 -1.38
C LEU A 146 5.83 9.75 -0.18
N PHE A 147 6.60 8.69 0.11
CA PHE A 147 6.29 7.75 1.20
C PHE A 147 7.39 7.59 2.26
N LYS A 148 8.39 8.47 2.29
CA LYS A 148 9.52 8.33 3.24
C LYS A 148 9.14 8.46 4.71
N ASP A 149 8.00 9.07 5.03
CA ASP A 149 7.51 9.13 6.41
C ASP A 149 6.61 7.93 6.79
N TRP A 150 6.39 7.00 5.86
CA TRP A 150 5.46 5.89 6.03
C TRP A 150 6.14 4.54 6.25
N TRP A 151 5.46 3.70 7.03
CA TRP A 151 5.74 2.28 7.16
C TRP A 151 4.59 1.54 6.51
N CYS A 152 4.89 0.78 5.47
CA CYS A 152 3.89 0.18 4.61
C CYS A 152 4.01 -1.33 4.62
N VAL A 153 2.87 -1.99 4.77
CA VAL A 153 2.72 -3.42 4.56
C VAL A 153 1.64 -3.65 3.52
N ALA A 154 1.87 -4.60 2.62
CA ALA A 154 0.88 -4.98 1.61
C ALA A 154 0.91 -6.49 1.41
N SER A 155 -0.23 -7.04 1.05
CA SER A 155 -0.37 -8.44 0.63
C SER A 155 -1.29 -8.50 -0.58
N PRO A 156 -0.98 -9.36 -1.57
CA PRO A 156 -1.96 -9.72 -2.59
C PRO A 156 -3.18 -10.37 -1.92
N VAL A 157 -4.37 -10.03 -2.42
CA VAL A 157 -5.60 -10.77 -2.13
C VAL A 157 -5.85 -11.69 -3.32
N LYS A 158 -6.00 -12.98 -3.06
CA LYS A 158 -6.20 -14.00 -4.09
C LYS A 158 -7.61 -14.57 -3.97
N ASP A 159 -8.25 -14.80 -5.11
CA ASP A 159 -9.44 -15.65 -5.17
C ASP A 159 -8.99 -17.10 -4.86
N PRO A 160 -9.78 -17.91 -4.13
CA PRO A 160 -9.54 -19.34 -3.91
C PRO A 160 -9.14 -20.16 -5.14
#